data_AF-A0AB34Z3I6-F1
#
_entry.id   AF-A0AB34Z3I6-F1
#
_cell.length_a   1.000
_cell.length_b   1.000
_cell.length_c   1.000
_cell.angle_alpha   90.00
_cell.angle_beta   90.00
_cell.angle_gamma   90.00
#
_symmetry.space_group_name_H-M   'P 1'
#
loop_
_entity.id
_entity.type
_entity.pdbx_description
1 polymer ?
#
loop_
_entity_poly.entity_id
_entity_poly.type
_entity_poly.pdbx_seq_one_letter_code
_entity_poly.pdbx_strand_id
1 'polypeptide(L)'
;MPKKVGKKQKGYINRTKSKLRAFKLHNKISNQRKDFSHRLSYYFISNYKNTIIENLSVKGMQKGIFGKSINNLGWHEFVRKLSYKLERHGFCFHKVDRYFPSIKL
;
A
#
# COMPACT_ATOMS: atom_id res chain seq x y z
N MET A 1 34.57 49.13 10.10
CA MET A 1 33.28 48.51 10.52
C MET A 1 33.24 47.05 10.09
N PRO A 2 33.19 46.04 10.97
CA PRO A 2 33.10 44.66 10.52
C PRO A 2 31.64 44.26 10.25
N LYS A 3 31.38 43.71 9.06
CA LYS A 3 30.10 43.09 8.68
C LYS A 3 29.85 41.87 9.56
N LYS A 4 28.78 41.88 10.37
CA LYS A 4 28.25 40.69 11.04
C LYS A 4 27.70 39.74 9.97
N VAL A 5 28.52 38.77 9.55
CA VAL A 5 28.04 37.65 8.72
C VAL A 5 27.12 36.81 9.62
N GLY A 6 25.81 36.93 9.39
CA GLY A 6 24.81 36.18 10.13
C GLY A 6 25.10 34.69 10.05
N LYS A 7 25.44 34.08 11.19
CA LYS A 7 25.62 32.63 11.30
C LYS A 7 24.28 31.98 10.92
N LYS A 8 24.13 31.45 9.70
CA LYS A 8 23.00 30.56 9.37
C LYS A 8 23.02 29.44 10.40
N GLN A 9 22.04 29.46 11.31
CA GLN A 9 22.03 28.64 12.52
C GLN A 9 22.21 27.17 12.13
N LYS A 10 23.31 26.56 12.59
CA LYS A 10 23.71 25.16 12.34
C LYS A 10 22.55 24.16 12.50
N GLY A 11 21.61 24.45 13.41
CA GLY A 11 20.37 23.68 13.61
C GLY A 11 19.39 23.68 12.43
N TYR A 12 19.28 24.79 11.69
CA TYR A 12 18.40 24.88 10.51
C TYR A 12 18.87 23.92 9.40
N ILE A 13 20.17 23.94 9.08
CA ILE A 13 20.79 23.08 8.06
C ILE A 13 20.60 21.59 8.42
N ASN A 14 20.79 21.25 9.70
CA ASN A 14 20.57 19.89 10.19
C ASN A 14 19.10 19.47 10.09
N ARG A 15 18.16 20.35 10.41
CA ARG A 15 16.71 20.09 10.28
C ARG A 15 16.31 19.85 8.83
N THR A 16 16.81 20.65 7.87
CA THR A 16 16.57 20.43 6.44
C THR A 16 17.15 19.10 5.95
N LYS A 17 18.36 18.72 6.39
CA LYS A 17 18.97 17.43 6.05
C LYS A 17 18.17 16.25 6.59
N SER A 18 17.70 16.32 7.85
CA SER A 18 16.86 15.28 8.44
C SER A 18 15.50 15.15 7.75
N LYS A 19 14.85 16.26 7.40
CA LYS A 19 13.61 16.26 6.60
C LYS A 19 13.81 15.57 5.25
N LEU A 20 14.89 15.90 4.54
CA LEU A 20 15.21 15.29 3.25
C LEU A 20 15.45 13.77 3.38
N ARG A 21 16.16 13.33 4.44
CA ARG A 21 16.37 11.90 4.72
C ARG A 21 15.05 11.18 4.98
N ALA A 22 14.18 11.75 5.82
CA ALA A 22 12.85 11.19 6.09
C ALA A 22 12.02 11.09 4.80
N PHE A 23 11.98 12.15 3.99
CA PHE A 23 11.30 12.16 2.70
C PHE A 23 11.81 11.06 1.76
N LYS A 24 13.13 10.91 1.63
CA LYS A 24 13.73 9.84 0.81
C LYS A 24 13.33 8.44 1.31
N LEU A 25 13.31 8.23 2.62
CA LEU A 25 12.88 6.95 3.21
C LEU A 25 11.40 6.67 2.94
N HIS A 26 10.52 7.67 3.16
CA HIS A 26 9.09 7.53 2.87
C HIS A 26 8.83 7.23 1.39
N ASN A 27 9.56 7.89 0.48
CA ASN A 27 9.46 7.59 -0.95
C ASN A 27 9.93 6.17 -1.28
N LYS A 28 11.05 5.72 -0.69
CA LYS A 28 11.53 4.34 -0.87
C LYS A 28 10.47 3.32 -0.43
N ILE A 29 9.90 3.49 0.75
CA ILE A 29 8.85 2.61 1.30
C ILE A 29 7.60 2.65 0.40
N SER A 30 7.17 3.85 -0.02
CA SER A 30 6.02 4.02 -0.91
C SER A 30 6.23 3.31 -2.26
N ASN A 31 7.41 3.44 -2.85
CA ASN A 31 7.75 2.78 -4.11
C ASN A 31 7.78 1.27 -3.97
N GLN A 32 8.36 0.73 -2.88
CA GLN A 32 8.34 -0.71 -2.60
C GLN A 32 6.92 -1.26 -2.43
N ARG A 33 6.04 -0.54 -1.72
CA ARG A 33 4.62 -0.92 -1.58
C ARG A 33 3.89 -0.93 -2.91
N LYS A 34 4.13 0.08 -3.75
CA LYS A 34 3.57 0.14 -5.10
C LYS A 34 4.05 -1.04 -5.94
N ASP A 35 5.36 -1.28 -5.99
CA ASP A 35 5.93 -2.39 -6.75
C ASP A 35 5.36 -3.75 -6.32
N PHE A 36 5.33 -4.01 -5.00
CA PHE A 36 4.70 -5.22 -4.46
C PHE A 36 3.25 -5.38 -4.92
N SER A 37 2.43 -4.32 -4.81
CA SER A 37 1.03 -4.34 -5.24
C SER A 37 0.88 -4.60 -6.75
N HIS A 38 1.77 -4.04 -7.57
CA HIS A 38 1.78 -4.27 -9.02
C HIS A 38 2.18 -5.70 -9.38
N ARG A 39 3.24 -6.23 -8.78
CA ARG A 39 3.71 -7.60 -9.00
C ARG A 39 2.68 -8.63 -8.53
N LEU A 40 2.11 -8.42 -7.34
CA LEU A 40 1.09 -9.30 -6.78
C LEU A 40 -0.16 -9.32 -7.66
N SER A 41 -0.67 -8.15 -8.07
CA SER A 41 -1.85 -8.10 -8.95
C SER A 41 -1.60 -8.75 -10.31
N TYR A 42 -0.43 -8.54 -10.90
CA TYR A 42 -0.05 -9.21 -12.16
C TYR A 42 0.02 -10.72 -12.02
N TYR A 43 0.62 -11.21 -10.92
CA TYR A 43 0.66 -12.63 -10.59
C TYR A 43 -0.75 -13.21 -10.49
N PHE A 44 -1.68 -12.53 -9.81
CA PHE A 44 -3.05 -13.01 -9.69
C PHE A 44 -3.75 -13.14 -11.04
N ILE A 45 -3.68 -12.10 -11.88
CA ILE A 45 -4.32 -12.10 -13.20
C ILE A 45 -3.73 -13.18 -14.12
N SER A 46 -2.42 -13.41 -14.03
CA SER A 46 -1.72 -14.38 -14.89
C SER A 46 -2.05 -15.82 -14.52
N ASN A 47 -2.23 -16.11 -13.23
CA ASN A 47 -2.43 -17.48 -12.74
C ASN A 47 -3.91 -17.83 -12.50
N TYR A 48 -4.76 -16.84 -12.21
CA TYR A 48 -6.15 -17.07 -11.82
C TYR A 48 -7.09 -16.26 -12.71
N LYS A 49 -7.70 -16.96 -13.69
CA LYS A 49 -8.70 -16.36 -14.61
C LYS A 49 -10.03 -16.05 -13.90
N ASN A 50 -10.37 -16.79 -12.85
CA ASN A 50 -11.55 -16.58 -12.01
C ASN A 50 -11.09 -16.39 -10.56
N THR A 51 -10.86 -15.16 -10.13
CA THR A 51 -10.43 -14.89 -8.75
C THR A 51 -11.64 -14.51 -7.91
N ILE A 52 -12.01 -15.40 -6.99
CA ILE A 52 -13.01 -15.12 -5.96
C ILE A 52 -12.25 -14.62 -4.74
N ILE A 53 -12.51 -13.38 -4.31
CA ILE A 53 -11.91 -12.83 -3.09
C ILE A 53 -13.00 -12.72 -2.03
N GLU A 54 -12.81 -13.45 -0.93
CA GLU A 54 -13.64 -13.33 0.25
C GLU A 54 -13.62 -11.88 0.76
N ASN A 55 -14.79 -11.33 1.10
CA ASN A 55 -14.95 -10.00 1.68
C ASN A 55 -14.37 -9.97 3.10
N LEU A 56 -13.05 -9.91 3.20
CA LEU A 56 -12.34 -9.66 4.45
C LEU A 56 -12.73 -8.25 4.95
N SER A 57 -13.27 -8.15 6.18
CA SER A 57 -13.44 -6.88 6.91
C SER A 57 -12.07 -6.28 7.19
N VAL A 58 -11.56 -5.55 6.20
CA VAL A 58 -10.27 -4.85 6.24
C VAL A 58 -10.22 -3.93 7.45
N LYS A 59 -11.33 -3.24 7.76
CA LYS A 59 -11.46 -2.37 8.94
C LYS A 59 -11.30 -3.15 10.25
N GLY A 60 -11.87 -4.34 10.36
CA GLY A 60 -11.71 -5.19 11.55
C GLY A 60 -10.28 -5.68 11.70
N MET A 61 -9.67 -6.14 10.61
CA MET A 61 -8.30 -6.65 10.65
C MET A 61 -7.26 -5.52 10.86
N GLN A 62 -7.55 -4.30 10.39
CA GLN A 62 -6.78 -3.09 10.69
C GLN A 62 -6.73 -2.73 12.18
N LYS A 63 -7.77 -3.09 12.94
CA LYS A 63 -7.87 -2.85 14.38
C LYS A 63 -7.34 -4.00 15.24
N GLY A 64 -7.12 -5.18 14.63
CA GLY A 64 -6.62 -6.37 15.31
C GLY A 64 -5.09 -6.46 15.32
N ILE A 65 -4.59 -7.63 15.73
CA ILE A 65 -3.16 -7.94 15.89
C ILE A 65 -2.37 -7.72 14.59
N PHE A 66 -3.00 -7.93 13.42
CA PHE A 66 -2.38 -7.77 12.11
C PHE A 66 -2.53 -6.37 11.51
N GLY A 67 -3.04 -5.41 12.27
CA GLY A 67 -3.40 -4.08 11.75
C GLY A 67 -2.23 -3.33 11.12
N LYS A 68 -1.04 -3.43 11.71
CA LYS A 68 0.20 -2.84 11.19
C LYS A 68 0.57 -3.44 9.83
N SER A 69 0.51 -4.76 9.68
CA SER A 69 0.83 -5.46 8.43
C SER A 69 -0.16 -5.10 7.33
N ILE A 70 -1.46 -5.05 7.65
CA ILE A 70 -2.52 -4.74 6.68
C ILE A 70 -2.45 -3.29 6.21
N ASN A 71 -2.17 -2.36 7.14
CA ASN A 71 -1.92 -0.96 6.79
C ASN A 71 -0.65 -0.80 5.95
N ASN A 72 0.41 -1.55 6.25
CA ASN A 72 1.65 -1.51 5.47
C ASN A 72 1.46 -2.06 4.05
N LEU A 73 0.63 -3.09 3.87
CA LEU A 73 0.32 -3.69 2.58
C LEU A 73 -0.62 -2.81 1.73
N GLY A 74 -1.34 -1.87 2.35
CA GLY A 74 -2.31 -1.03 1.64
C GLY A 74 -3.43 -1.89 1.04
N TRP A 75 -3.93 -2.86 1.81
CA TRP A 75 -4.85 -3.90 1.32
C TRP A 75 -6.07 -3.36 0.56
N HIS A 76 -6.65 -2.25 1.00
CA HIS A 76 -7.78 -1.62 0.31
C HIS A 76 -7.42 -1.17 -1.11
N GLU A 77 -6.27 -0.49 -1.27
CA GLU A 77 -5.77 -0.07 -2.58
C GLU A 77 -5.39 -1.26 -3.45
N PHE A 78 -4.86 -2.34 -2.86
CA PHE A 78 -4.57 -3.57 -3.59
C PHE A 78 -5.85 -4.22 -4.14
N VAL A 79 -6.89 -4.40 -3.32
CA VAL A 79 -8.17 -4.98 -3.76
C VAL A 79 -8.82 -4.10 -4.83
N ARG A 80 -8.81 -2.77 -4.66
CA ARG A 80 -9.27 -1.82 -5.68
C ARG A 80 -8.52 -2.00 -6.99
N LYS A 81 -7.19 -2.15 -6.92
CA LYS A 81 -6.35 -2.37 -8.10
C LYS A 81 -6.61 -3.68 -8.80
N LEU A 82 -6.84 -4.74 -8.02
CA LEU A 82 -7.09 -6.06 -8.57
C LEU A 82 -8.46 -6.13 -9.25
N SER A 83 -9.50 -5.54 -8.66
CA SER A 83 -10.86 -5.46 -9.25
C SER A 83 -10.81 -4.86 -10.66
N TYR A 84 -10.28 -3.64 -10.81
CA TYR A 84 -10.29 -2.99 -12.13
C TYR A 84 -9.43 -3.73 -13.15
N LYS A 85 -8.35 -4.39 -12.72
CA LYS A 85 -7.48 -5.13 -13.65
C LYS A 85 -8.15 -6.42 -14.12
N LEU A 86 -8.82 -7.14 -13.22
CA LEU A 86 -9.59 -8.34 -13.56
C LEU A 86 -10.72 -7.97 -14.54
N GLU A 87 -11.47 -6.91 -14.24
CA GLU A 87 -12.50 -6.37 -15.14
C GLU A 87 -11.93 -6.01 -16.53
N ARG A 88 -10.78 -5.33 -16.58
CA ARG A 88 -10.10 -4.99 -17.85
C ARG A 88 -9.70 -6.22 -18.66
N HIS A 89 -9.36 -7.33 -18.00
CA HIS A 89 -9.01 -8.59 -18.65
C HIS A 89 -10.23 -9.47 -18.98
N GLY A 90 -11.46 -8.99 -18.72
CA GLY A 90 -12.69 -9.74 -18.94
C GLY A 90 -12.93 -10.85 -17.93
N PHE A 91 -12.26 -10.79 -16.77
CA PHE A 91 -12.40 -11.77 -15.70
C PHE A 91 -13.43 -11.32 -14.68
N CYS A 92 -14.22 -12.28 -14.18
CA CYS A 92 -15.22 -12.00 -13.16
C CYS A 92 -14.55 -11.77 -11.80
N PHE A 93 -14.82 -10.61 -11.18
CA PHE A 93 -14.44 -10.32 -9.81
C PHE A 93 -15.66 -10.44 -8.91
N HIS A 94 -15.78 -11.57 -8.20
CA HIS A 94 -16.84 -11.76 -7.22
C HIS A 94 -16.31 -11.48 -5.82
N LYS A 95 -16.83 -10.42 -5.20
CA LYS A 95 -16.61 -10.11 -3.80
C LYS A 95 -17.67 -10.85 -2.98
N VAL A 96 -17.33 -12.06 -2.53
CA VAL A 96 -18.27 -12.93 -1.83
C VAL A 96 -18.33 -12.52 -0.35
N ASP A 97 -19.53 -12.51 0.23
CA ASP A 97 -19.69 -12.14 1.64
C ASP A 97 -18.94 -13.11 2.56
N ARG A 98 -18.40 -12.58 3.66
CA ARG A 98 -17.54 -13.30 4.63
C ARG A 98 -18.21 -14.55 5.20
N TYR A 99 -19.54 -14.53 5.31
CA TYR A 99 -20.32 -15.62 5.89
C TYR A 99 -20.75 -16.66 4.84
N PHE A 100 -20.33 -16.50 3.58
CA PHE A 100 -20.58 -17.50 2.57
C PHE A 100 -19.66 -18.71 2.81
N PRO A 101 -20.21 -19.92 2.99
CA PRO A 101 -19.40 -21.10 3.25
C PRO A 101 -18.58 -21.45 2.00
N SER A 102 -17.26 -21.49 2.15
CA SER A 102 -16.30 -21.87 1.10
C SER A 102 -16.44 -23.33 0.62
N ILE A 103 -17.38 -24.09 1.21
CA ILE A 103 -17.73 -25.48 0.87
C ILE A 103 -18.70 -25.56 -0.33
N LYS A 104 -19.25 -24.43 -0.80
CA LYS A 104 -20.27 -24.39 -1.89
C LYS A 104 -19.82 -23.62 -3.14
N LEU A 105 -18.52 -23.65 -3.47
CA LEU A 105 -17.99 -23.10 -4.73
C LEU A 105 -17.84 -24.17 -5.82
#